data_AF-A0AAV5GHG8-F1
#
_entry.id   AF-A0AAV5GHG8-F1
#
_cell.length_a   1.000
_cell.length_b   1.000
_cell.length_c   1.000
_cell.angle_alpha   90.00
_cell.angle_beta   90.00
_cell.angle_gamma   90.00
#
_symmetry.space_group_name_H-M   'P 1'
#
loop_
_entity.id
_entity.type
_entity.pdbx_description
1 polymer ?
#
loop_
_entity_poly.entity_id
_entity_poly.type
_entity_poly.pdbx_seq_one_letter_code
_entity_poly.pdbx_strand_id
1 'polypeptide(L)'
;MLASKRCSTCATSGIDLFFCSHEHQKLVWPNHKLVCGQDPVIFPDLSEDEARQIGTLAHRELSSPALQDLPASLASKLLRRGKISLARSTEVYLGASAGDFDEDSTIADGPDIPAFRHELLLRLRDGLFSLLNDLSRGKPENLEQALNSSTFNYAAFLHSAVPGWADLPQLAKTSFLHRAVVVATLVKLGRADTPAPASFKLEYIATSMRQLALSLQPYVRFPSLGVALEFARALVLEARSVYKFHALISTDLAGAMIDFSCKAVPPAQ
;
A
#
# COMPACT_ATOMS: atom_id res chain seq x y z
N MET A 1 -12.86 21.79 6.37
CA MET A 1 -13.72 21.07 7.36
C MET A 1 -12.82 20.53 8.45
N LEU A 2 -13.08 20.86 9.71
CA LEU A 2 -12.37 20.28 10.85
C LEU A 2 -12.92 18.87 11.09
N ALA A 3 -12.07 17.84 11.03
CA ALA A 3 -12.49 16.47 11.29
C ALA A 3 -12.86 16.32 12.77
N SER A 4 -14.06 15.82 13.07
CA SER A 4 -14.62 15.86 14.43
C SER A 4 -14.78 14.49 15.09
N LYS A 5 -14.52 13.39 14.38
CA LYS A 5 -14.70 12.02 14.89
C LYS A 5 -13.40 11.23 14.76
N ARG A 6 -12.91 10.71 15.88
CA ARG A 6 -11.77 9.79 15.95
C ARG A 6 -12.27 8.37 16.19
N CYS A 7 -11.56 7.37 15.67
CA CYS A 7 -11.77 6.00 16.13
C CYS A 7 -11.27 5.88 17.58
N SER A 8 -12.17 5.53 18.51
CA SER A 8 -11.85 5.42 19.94
C SER A 8 -10.76 4.38 20.20
N THR A 9 -10.86 3.20 19.58
CA THR A 9 -9.87 2.13 19.74
C THR A 9 -8.49 2.55 19.23
N CYS A 10 -8.41 3.18 18.06
CA CYS A 10 -7.14 3.68 17.52
C CYS A 10 -6.56 4.78 18.41
N ALA A 11 -7.40 5.66 18.95
CA ALA A 11 -6.95 6.72 19.85
C ALA A 11 -6.32 6.14 21.13
N THR A 12 -6.85 5.03 21.67
CA THR A 12 -6.24 4.31 22.81
C THR A 12 -4.85 3.77 22.47
N SER A 13 -4.61 3.37 21.22
CA SER A 13 -3.29 2.95 20.70
C SER A 13 -2.39 4.12 20.27
N GLY A 14 -2.73 5.37 20.59
CA GLY A 14 -1.96 6.55 20.19
C GLY A 14 -2.08 6.94 18.71
N ILE A 15 -3.03 6.36 17.98
CA ILE A 15 -3.25 6.60 16.56
C ILE A 15 -4.43 7.56 16.37
N ASP A 16 -4.12 8.78 15.94
CA ASP A 16 -5.12 9.80 15.65
C ASP A 16 -5.74 9.64 14.24
N LEU A 17 -6.57 8.60 14.07
CA LEU A 17 -7.31 8.37 12.84
C LEU A 17 -8.64 9.14 12.85
N PHE A 18 -8.72 10.18 12.02
CA PHE A 18 -9.86 11.09 11.94
C PHE A 18 -10.78 10.78 10.75
N PHE A 19 -12.08 10.98 10.97
CA PHE A 19 -13.11 10.96 9.94
C PHE A 19 -13.90 12.27 9.93
N CYS A 20 -14.37 12.66 8.76
CA CYS A 20 -15.20 13.86 8.61
C CYS A 20 -16.60 13.67 9.23
N SER A 21 -17.16 12.47 9.17
CA SER A 21 -18.43 12.11 9.80
C SER A 21 -18.48 10.61 10.20
N HIS A 22 -19.52 10.22 10.94
CA HIS A 22 -19.74 8.82 11.32
C HIS A 22 -20.10 7.96 10.10
N GLU A 23 -20.80 8.53 9.12
CA GLU A 23 -21.12 7.88 7.85
C GLU A 23 -19.83 7.49 7.12
N HIS A 24 -18.82 8.37 7.07
CA HIS A 24 -17.54 8.03 6.44
C HIS A 24 -16.76 6.97 7.20
N GLN A 25 -16.83 6.98 8.53
CA GLN A 25 -16.26 5.89 9.32
C GLN A 25 -16.93 4.55 8.97
N LYS A 26 -18.26 4.52 8.83
CA LYS A 26 -19.00 3.31 8.43
C LYS A 26 -18.59 2.81 7.04
N LEU A 27 -18.32 3.71 6.09
CA LEU A 27 -17.87 3.32 4.74
C LEU A 27 -16.59 2.49 4.76
N VAL A 28 -15.63 2.86 5.62
CA VAL A 28 -14.33 2.17 5.67
C VAL A 28 -14.25 1.09 6.75
N TRP A 29 -15.24 1.03 7.63
CA TRP A 29 -15.31 0.11 8.75
C TRP A 29 -15.10 -1.37 8.38
N PRO A 30 -15.67 -1.92 7.28
CA PRO A 30 -15.50 -3.34 6.94
C PRO A 30 -14.05 -3.79 6.83
N ASN A 31 -13.17 -2.94 6.29
CA ASN A 31 -11.74 -3.23 6.19
C ASN A 31 -10.96 -2.71 7.40
N HIS A 32 -11.29 -1.51 7.88
CA HIS A 32 -10.59 -0.90 9.02
C HIS A 32 -10.70 -1.74 10.29
N LYS A 33 -11.85 -2.38 10.56
CA LYS A 33 -12.04 -3.25 11.74
C LYS A 33 -11.03 -4.40 11.81
N LEU A 34 -10.49 -4.83 10.66
CA LEU A 34 -9.53 -5.93 10.58
C LEU A 34 -8.13 -5.54 11.06
N VAL A 35 -7.84 -4.23 11.16
CA VAL A 35 -6.58 -3.68 11.67
C VAL A 35 -6.79 -2.78 12.90
N CYS A 36 -8.05 -2.50 13.26
CA CYS A 36 -8.42 -1.55 14.31
C CYS A 36 -7.84 -1.97 15.67
N GLY A 37 -7.07 -1.08 16.31
CA GLY A 37 -6.50 -1.31 17.63
C GLY A 37 -5.28 -2.23 17.68
N GLN A 38 -4.77 -2.66 16.52
CA GLN A 38 -3.56 -3.50 16.46
C GLN A 38 -2.30 -2.62 16.45
N ASP A 39 -1.30 -2.99 17.25
CA ASP A 39 0.05 -2.42 17.19
C ASP A 39 1.08 -3.52 17.52
N PRO A 40 1.87 -4.02 16.54
CA PRO A 40 1.89 -3.60 15.13
C PRO A 40 0.60 -3.98 14.38
N VAL A 41 0.30 -3.27 13.28
CA VAL A 41 -0.76 -3.70 12.35
C VAL A 41 -0.37 -5.02 11.72
N ILE A 42 -1.24 -6.03 11.78
CA ILE A 42 -1.06 -7.29 11.05
C ILE A 42 -2.19 -7.38 10.04
N PHE A 43 -1.85 -7.41 8.75
CA PHE A 43 -2.86 -7.63 7.73
C PHE A 43 -3.42 -9.05 7.82
N PRO A 44 -4.70 -9.26 7.47
CA PRO A 44 -5.28 -10.60 7.41
C PRO A 44 -4.47 -11.53 6.52
N ASP A 45 -4.67 -12.83 6.69
CA ASP A 45 -4.11 -13.83 5.77
C ASP A 45 -4.55 -13.57 4.33
N LEU A 46 -3.81 -14.15 3.38
CA LEU A 46 -4.18 -14.11 1.97
C LEU A 46 -5.54 -14.80 1.81
N SER A 47 -6.45 -14.13 1.12
CA SER A 47 -7.64 -14.78 0.59
C SER A 47 -7.27 -15.87 -0.41
N GLU A 48 -8.17 -16.83 -0.62
CA GLU A 48 -7.96 -17.89 -1.62
C GLU A 48 -7.69 -17.34 -3.02
N ASP A 49 -8.31 -16.21 -3.38
CA ASP A 49 -8.08 -15.54 -4.66
C ASP A 49 -6.67 -14.92 -4.73
N GLU A 50 -6.24 -14.20 -3.69
CA GLU A 50 -4.87 -13.66 -3.62
C GLU A 50 -3.83 -14.78 -3.72
N ALA A 51 -4.00 -15.86 -2.96
CA ALA A 51 -3.08 -17.01 -2.97
C ALA A 51 -3.01 -17.66 -4.36
N ARG A 52 -4.17 -17.85 -5.03
CA ARG A 52 -4.24 -18.39 -6.40
C ARG A 52 -3.55 -17.47 -7.41
N GLN A 53 -3.76 -16.16 -7.30
CA GLN A 53 -3.14 -15.17 -8.18
C GLN A 53 -1.62 -15.13 -7.99
N ILE A 54 -1.14 -15.18 -6.73
CA ILE A 54 0.27 -15.29 -6.41
C ILE A 54 0.84 -16.55 -7.07
N GLY A 55 0.27 -17.74 -6.86
CA GLY A 55 0.77 -18.97 -7.49
C GLY A 55 0.81 -18.90 -9.02
N THR A 56 -0.15 -18.22 -9.65
CA THR A 56 -0.21 -18.04 -11.11
C THR A 56 0.85 -17.06 -11.63
N LEU A 57 1.14 -16.00 -10.88
CA LEU A 57 1.94 -14.86 -11.33
C LEU A 57 3.35 -14.84 -10.74
N ALA A 58 3.65 -15.66 -9.74
CA ALA A 58 4.86 -15.53 -8.92
C ALA A 58 6.15 -15.64 -9.74
N HIS A 59 6.14 -16.41 -10.83
CA HIS A 59 7.30 -16.62 -11.71
C HIS A 59 7.43 -15.60 -12.83
N ARG A 60 6.48 -14.67 -12.96
CA ARG A 60 6.58 -13.60 -13.96
C ARG A 60 7.68 -12.62 -13.59
N GLU A 61 8.32 -12.10 -14.63
CA GLU A 61 9.35 -11.08 -14.47
C GLU A 61 8.72 -9.77 -13.98
N LEU A 62 9.20 -9.28 -12.84
CA LEU A 62 8.86 -7.99 -12.27
C LEU A 62 9.62 -6.89 -13.01
N SER A 63 8.95 -5.78 -13.29
CA SER A 63 9.68 -4.56 -13.66
C SER A 63 10.53 -4.10 -12.47
N SER A 64 11.72 -3.57 -12.75
CA SER A 64 12.80 -3.24 -11.80
C SER A 64 12.49 -2.42 -10.52
N PRO A 65 11.42 -1.58 -10.39
CA PRO A 65 11.28 -0.70 -9.22
C PRO A 65 11.18 -1.40 -7.86
N ALA A 66 10.65 -2.62 -7.78
CA ALA A 66 10.42 -3.34 -6.52
C ALA A 66 11.72 -3.76 -5.77
N LEU A 67 12.89 -3.61 -6.39
CA LEU A 67 14.18 -3.95 -5.77
C LEU A 67 14.78 -2.84 -4.90
N GLN A 68 14.27 -1.61 -4.96
CA GLN A 68 14.96 -0.45 -4.38
C GLN A 68 15.06 -0.51 -2.85
N ASP A 69 14.12 -1.19 -2.18
CA ASP A 69 14.11 -1.33 -0.72
C ASP A 69 14.81 -2.59 -0.21
N LEU A 70 15.35 -3.42 -1.10
CA LEU A 70 16.15 -4.56 -0.68
C LEU A 70 17.53 -4.07 -0.25
N PRO A 71 18.08 -4.57 0.87
CA PRO A 71 19.48 -4.36 1.22
C PRO A 71 20.38 -4.64 0.01
N ALA A 72 21.41 -3.81 -0.19
CA ALA A 72 22.27 -3.87 -1.38
C ALA A 72 22.84 -5.29 -1.63
N SER A 73 23.06 -6.07 -0.57
CA SER A 73 23.48 -7.47 -0.64
C SER A 73 22.43 -8.38 -1.27
N LEU A 74 21.15 -8.20 -0.94
CA LEU A 74 20.00 -8.93 -1.49
C LEU A 74 19.71 -8.49 -2.93
N ALA A 75 19.68 -7.18 -3.19
CA ALA A 75 19.55 -6.65 -4.55
C ALA A 75 20.65 -7.19 -5.49
N SER A 76 21.90 -7.20 -5.02
CA SER A 76 23.03 -7.76 -5.78
C SER A 76 22.94 -9.28 -6.00
N LYS A 77 22.31 -10.03 -5.09
CA LYS A 77 22.04 -11.47 -5.27
C LYS A 77 20.95 -11.70 -6.33
N LEU A 78 19.92 -10.85 -6.35
CA LEU A 78 18.84 -10.92 -7.33
C LEU A 78 19.32 -10.57 -8.74
N LEU A 79 20.06 -9.47 -8.89
CA LEU A 79 20.57 -9.03 -10.19
C LEU A 79 21.54 -10.03 -10.84
N ARG A 80 22.32 -10.77 -10.04
CA ARG A 80 23.34 -11.70 -10.56
C ARG A 80 22.81 -12.97 -11.22
N ARG A 81 21.57 -13.40 -10.95
CA ARG A 81 21.02 -14.66 -11.50
C ARG A 81 19.87 -14.48 -12.49
N GLY A 82 19.81 -13.33 -13.17
CA GLY A 82 18.84 -13.10 -14.25
C GLY A 82 17.51 -12.53 -13.76
N LYS A 83 16.41 -12.93 -14.40
CA LYS A 83 15.06 -12.36 -14.23
C LYS A 83 14.62 -12.33 -12.76
N ILE A 84 14.06 -11.22 -12.32
CA ILE A 84 13.53 -11.03 -10.97
C ILE A 84 12.04 -11.37 -11.02
N SER A 85 11.59 -12.29 -10.19
CA SER A 85 10.18 -12.66 -10.05
C SER A 85 9.76 -12.55 -8.59
N LEU A 86 8.45 -12.58 -8.30
CA LEU A 86 7.94 -12.56 -6.94
C LEU A 86 8.34 -13.82 -6.15
N ALA A 87 8.32 -15.00 -6.80
CA ALA A 87 8.79 -16.24 -6.21
C ALA A 87 10.24 -16.09 -5.73
N ARG A 88 11.10 -15.63 -6.65
CA ARG A 88 12.53 -15.51 -6.40
C ARG A 88 12.87 -14.40 -5.40
N SER A 89 12.17 -13.27 -5.44
CA SER A 89 12.36 -12.21 -4.44
C SER A 89 11.94 -12.69 -3.05
N THR A 90 10.88 -13.49 -2.97
CA THR A 90 10.40 -14.12 -1.74
C THR A 90 11.42 -15.14 -1.22
N GLU A 91 11.90 -16.08 -2.02
CA GLU A 91 12.94 -17.04 -1.62
C GLU A 91 14.18 -16.35 -1.06
N VAL A 92 14.67 -15.33 -1.78
CA VAL A 92 15.86 -14.56 -1.38
C VAL A 92 15.62 -13.81 -0.07
N TYR A 93 14.40 -13.30 0.15
CA TYR A 93 14.01 -12.65 1.41
C TYR A 93 13.94 -13.65 2.57
N LEU A 94 13.36 -14.83 2.34
CA LEU A 94 13.24 -15.91 3.33
C LEU A 94 14.58 -16.60 3.61
N GLY A 95 15.61 -16.37 2.79
CA GLY A 95 16.86 -17.12 2.84
C GLY A 95 16.72 -18.57 2.34
N ALA A 96 15.66 -18.85 1.58
CA ALA A 96 15.36 -20.14 1.00
C ALA A 96 16.24 -20.44 -0.24
N SER A 97 16.26 -21.70 -0.65
CA SER A 97 16.87 -22.14 -1.90
C SER A 97 15.99 -21.79 -3.10
N ALA A 98 16.58 -21.81 -4.29
CA ALA A 98 15.82 -21.56 -5.52
C ALA A 98 14.92 -22.77 -5.83
N GLY A 99 13.63 -22.53 -6.03
CA GLY A 99 12.60 -23.57 -6.22
C GLY A 99 11.75 -23.82 -4.99
N ASP A 100 12.21 -23.42 -3.80
CA ASP A 100 11.48 -23.62 -2.54
C ASP A 100 10.11 -22.93 -2.57
N PHE A 101 9.93 -21.87 -3.36
CA PHE A 101 8.64 -21.19 -3.52
C PHE A 101 7.50 -22.12 -3.96
N ASP A 102 7.80 -23.09 -4.83
CA ASP A 102 6.79 -23.97 -5.44
C ASP A 102 6.59 -25.27 -4.64
N GLU A 103 7.67 -25.78 -4.04
CA GLU A 103 7.67 -27.04 -3.32
C GLU A 103 7.04 -26.92 -1.94
N ASP A 104 7.08 -25.72 -1.35
CA ASP A 104 6.71 -25.50 0.03
C ASP A 104 5.41 -24.68 0.15
N SER A 105 4.28 -25.37 0.26
CA SER A 105 3.01 -24.72 0.63
C SER A 105 3.10 -24.00 1.98
N THR A 106 4.10 -24.34 2.82
CA THR A 106 4.33 -23.71 4.12
C THR A 106 5.07 -22.39 4.04
N ILE A 107 5.46 -21.90 2.86
CA ILE A 107 5.91 -20.50 2.71
C ILE A 107 4.77 -19.54 3.12
N ALA A 108 3.52 -19.92 2.90
CA ALA A 108 2.37 -19.18 3.43
C ALA A 108 2.20 -19.35 4.95
N ASP A 109 2.71 -20.44 5.52
CA ASP A 109 2.62 -20.74 6.96
C ASP A 109 3.75 -20.09 7.76
N GLY A 110 4.94 -19.93 7.18
CA GLY A 110 6.13 -19.30 7.77
C GLY A 110 6.58 -19.94 9.09
N PRO A 111 7.74 -19.54 9.65
CA PRO A 111 7.96 -19.70 11.08
C PRO A 111 6.81 -18.98 11.82
N ASP A 112 6.31 -19.59 12.90
CA ASP A 112 5.25 -19.04 13.77
C ASP A 112 5.78 -17.84 14.59
N ILE A 113 6.29 -16.85 13.86
CA ILE A 113 6.85 -15.59 14.34
C ILE A 113 5.98 -14.51 13.69
N PRO A 114 5.03 -13.91 14.44
CA PRO A 114 4.07 -12.95 13.89
C PRO A 114 4.70 -11.80 13.09
N ALA A 115 5.88 -11.31 13.51
CA ALA A 115 6.60 -10.25 12.81
C ALA A 115 7.09 -10.69 11.41
N PHE A 116 7.53 -11.95 11.28
CA PHE A 116 7.97 -12.50 10.00
C PHE A 116 6.79 -12.70 9.06
N ARG A 117 5.71 -13.30 9.56
CA ARG A 117 4.47 -13.49 8.79
C ARG A 117 3.93 -12.15 8.27
N HIS A 118 3.94 -11.12 9.11
CA HIS A 118 3.48 -9.78 8.72
C HIS A 118 4.27 -9.21 7.53
N GLU A 119 5.59 -9.23 7.60
CA GLU A 119 6.45 -8.68 6.56
C GLU A 119 6.38 -9.51 5.27
N LEU A 120 6.25 -10.84 5.38
CA LEU A 120 6.01 -11.70 4.23
C LEU A 120 4.67 -11.38 3.54
N LEU A 121 3.59 -11.22 4.30
CA LEU A 121 2.29 -10.84 3.76
C LEU A 121 2.34 -9.48 3.06
N LEU A 122 3.02 -8.48 3.62
CA LEU A 122 3.21 -7.18 2.97
C LEU A 122 3.94 -7.35 1.62
N ARG A 123 5.02 -8.12 1.58
CA ARG A 123 5.80 -8.36 0.35
C ARG A 123 5.02 -9.09 -0.73
N LEU A 124 4.32 -10.17 -0.35
CA LEU A 124 3.52 -10.94 -1.30
C LEU A 124 2.42 -10.08 -1.92
N ARG A 125 1.77 -9.26 -1.09
CA ARG A 125 0.70 -8.35 -1.52
C ARG A 125 1.19 -7.19 -2.39
N ASP A 126 2.31 -6.56 -2.01
CA ASP A 126 2.97 -5.52 -2.81
C ASP A 126 3.45 -6.08 -4.17
N GLY A 127 4.07 -7.25 -4.16
CA GLY A 127 4.51 -7.94 -5.37
C GLY A 127 3.35 -8.33 -6.28
N LEU A 128 2.28 -8.88 -5.72
CA LEU A 128 1.05 -9.19 -6.46
C LEU A 128 0.45 -7.92 -7.10
N PHE A 129 0.32 -6.85 -6.31
CA PHE A 129 -0.18 -5.57 -6.81
C PHE A 129 0.67 -5.02 -7.95
N SER A 130 2.00 -5.04 -7.80
CA SER A 130 2.94 -4.58 -8.81
C SER A 130 2.84 -5.40 -10.10
N LEU A 131 2.72 -6.73 -10.01
CA LEU A 131 2.52 -7.62 -11.16
C LEU A 131 1.22 -7.30 -11.89
N LEU A 132 0.12 -7.20 -11.16
CA LEU A 132 -1.18 -6.92 -11.76
C LEU A 132 -1.19 -5.53 -12.41
N ASN A 133 -0.56 -4.54 -11.79
CA ASN A 133 -0.40 -3.20 -12.35
C ASN A 133 0.50 -3.19 -13.60
N ASP A 134 1.56 -4.00 -13.67
CA ASP A 134 2.37 -4.11 -14.89
C ASP A 134 1.58 -4.77 -16.03
N LEU A 135 0.77 -5.78 -15.72
CA LEU A 135 -0.12 -6.43 -16.70
C LEU A 135 -1.22 -5.51 -17.23
N SER A 136 -1.60 -4.51 -16.44
CA SER A 136 -2.58 -3.50 -16.81
C SER A 136 -2.08 -2.49 -17.83
N ARG A 137 -0.77 -2.18 -17.83
CA ARG A 137 -0.18 -1.17 -18.71
C ARG A 137 -0.33 -1.49 -20.20
N GLY A 138 -0.62 -2.74 -20.55
CA GLY A 138 -0.94 -3.14 -21.92
C GLY A 138 -2.44 -3.25 -22.22
N LYS A 139 -3.32 -3.32 -21.20
CA LYS A 139 -4.72 -3.75 -21.31
C LYS A 139 -5.58 -3.23 -20.13
N PRO A 140 -6.56 -2.33 -20.36
CA PRO A 140 -7.43 -1.77 -19.31
C PRO A 140 -8.19 -2.82 -18.49
N GLU A 141 -8.55 -3.95 -19.07
CA GLU A 141 -9.23 -5.06 -18.38
C GLU A 141 -8.35 -5.72 -17.29
N ASN A 142 -7.03 -5.72 -17.48
CA ASN A 142 -6.09 -6.22 -16.47
C ASN A 142 -5.87 -5.19 -15.34
N LEU A 143 -6.09 -3.90 -15.63
CA LEU A 143 -6.16 -2.84 -14.61
C LEU A 143 -7.27 -3.25 -13.66
N GLU A 144 -8.48 -3.46 -14.16
CA GLU A 144 -9.63 -3.81 -13.32
C GLU A 144 -9.36 -5.01 -12.38
N GLN A 145 -8.69 -6.06 -12.86
CA GLN A 145 -8.29 -7.21 -12.03
C GLN A 145 -7.25 -6.84 -10.95
N ALA A 146 -6.24 -6.01 -11.28
CA ALA A 146 -5.28 -5.46 -10.33
C ALA A 146 -5.94 -4.69 -9.20
N LEU A 147 -7.04 -4.01 -9.52
CA LEU A 147 -7.66 -3.00 -8.67
C LEU A 147 -8.85 -3.59 -7.90
N ASN A 148 -9.43 -4.67 -8.42
CA ASN A 148 -10.35 -5.54 -7.71
C ASN A 148 -9.64 -6.40 -6.66
N SER A 149 -8.31 -6.42 -6.69
CA SER A 149 -7.49 -7.03 -5.65
C SER A 149 -7.84 -6.48 -4.25
N SER A 150 -7.35 -7.15 -3.21
CA SER A 150 -7.77 -6.85 -1.85
C SER A 150 -7.38 -5.40 -1.48
N THR A 151 -8.16 -4.77 -0.61
CA THR A 151 -7.80 -3.47 -0.01
C THR A 151 -6.40 -3.50 0.62
N PHE A 152 -5.97 -4.66 1.11
CA PHE A 152 -4.67 -4.86 1.73
C PHE A 152 -3.54 -4.91 0.71
N ASN A 153 -3.79 -5.30 -0.54
CA ASN A 153 -2.80 -5.23 -1.61
C ASN A 153 -2.37 -3.80 -1.90
N TYR A 154 -3.36 -2.92 -2.08
CA TYR A 154 -3.04 -1.52 -2.30
C TYR A 154 -2.42 -0.88 -1.05
N ALA A 155 -2.90 -1.22 0.16
CA ALA A 155 -2.28 -0.73 1.38
C ALA A 155 -0.81 -1.21 1.55
N ALA A 156 -0.48 -2.44 1.13
CA ALA A 156 0.88 -2.97 1.11
C ALA A 156 1.76 -2.26 0.07
N PHE A 157 1.22 -1.97 -1.11
CA PHE A 157 1.91 -1.16 -2.12
C PHE A 157 2.19 0.28 -1.64
N LEU A 158 1.24 0.90 -0.94
CA LEU A 158 1.48 2.22 -0.35
C LEU A 158 2.58 2.17 0.72
N HIS A 159 2.71 1.04 1.41
CA HIS A 159 3.76 0.79 2.39
C HIS A 159 5.15 0.71 1.73
N SER A 160 5.29 -0.07 0.64
CA SER A 160 6.57 -0.17 -0.09
C SER A 160 7.02 1.17 -0.69
N ALA A 161 6.09 2.07 -1.00
CA ALA A 161 6.42 3.40 -1.51
C ALA A 161 7.06 4.36 -0.48
N VAL A 162 7.09 4.01 0.82
CA VAL A 162 7.58 4.91 1.87
C VAL A 162 9.10 4.81 2.02
N PRO A 163 9.86 5.87 1.71
CA PRO A 163 11.32 5.84 1.84
C PRO A 163 11.75 5.76 3.30
N GLY A 164 12.74 4.91 3.58
CA GLY A 164 13.27 4.73 4.92
C GLY A 164 12.30 4.03 5.88
N TRP A 165 11.35 3.24 5.34
CA TRP A 165 10.35 2.54 6.15
C TRP A 165 10.93 1.80 7.36
N ALA A 166 12.04 1.09 7.16
CA ALA A 166 12.71 0.30 8.20
C ALA A 166 13.04 1.14 9.45
N ASP A 167 13.43 2.40 9.25
CA ASP A 167 13.89 3.32 10.28
C ASP A 167 12.76 4.08 10.99
N LEU A 168 11.51 3.94 10.52
CA LEU A 168 10.38 4.62 11.13
C LEU A 168 10.05 4.05 12.52
N PRO A 169 9.68 4.91 13.49
CA PRO A 169 9.14 4.45 14.76
C PRO A 169 7.91 3.56 14.57
N GLN A 170 7.72 2.56 15.44
CA GLN A 170 6.61 1.61 15.32
C GLN A 170 5.25 2.31 15.26
N LEU A 171 5.02 3.31 16.13
CA LEU A 171 3.78 4.08 16.12
C LEU A 171 3.53 4.79 14.78
N ALA A 172 4.58 5.29 14.11
CA ALA A 172 4.45 5.91 12.79
C ALA A 172 4.08 4.87 11.71
N LYS A 173 4.71 3.69 11.74
CA LYS A 173 4.38 2.55 10.86
C LYS A 173 2.92 2.13 11.01
N THR A 174 2.50 1.88 12.25
CA THR A 174 1.14 1.48 12.61
C THR A 174 0.13 2.56 12.17
N SER A 175 0.39 3.82 12.53
CA SER A 175 -0.41 4.99 12.13
C SER A 175 -0.56 5.13 10.60
N PHE A 176 0.52 4.91 9.84
CA PHE A 176 0.50 4.92 8.39
C PHE A 176 -0.38 3.81 7.82
N LEU A 177 -0.16 2.55 8.23
CA LEU A 177 -0.89 1.39 7.71
C LEU A 177 -2.41 1.50 7.95
N HIS A 178 -2.82 2.03 9.11
CA HIS A 178 -4.22 2.32 9.37
C HIS A 178 -4.84 3.29 8.35
N ARG A 179 -4.11 4.36 8.01
CA ARG A 179 -4.56 5.36 7.02
C ARG A 179 -4.49 4.80 5.60
N ALA A 180 -3.51 3.94 5.31
CA ALA A 180 -3.37 3.29 4.01
C ALA A 180 -4.58 2.39 3.72
N VAL A 181 -5.05 1.61 4.71
CA VAL A 181 -6.29 0.81 4.59
C VAL A 181 -7.51 1.69 4.35
N VAL A 182 -7.62 2.84 5.03
CA VAL A 182 -8.70 3.81 4.80
C VAL A 182 -8.67 4.36 3.37
N VAL A 183 -7.51 4.83 2.89
CA VAL A 183 -7.33 5.32 1.53
C VAL A 183 -7.67 4.23 0.51
N ALA A 184 -7.14 3.03 0.68
CA ALA A 184 -7.39 1.91 -0.22
C ALA A 184 -8.87 1.52 -0.27
N THR A 185 -9.56 1.55 0.87
CA THR A 185 -11.01 1.29 0.92
C THR A 185 -11.80 2.36 0.17
N LEU A 186 -11.48 3.65 0.38
CA LEU A 186 -12.16 4.75 -0.29
C LEU A 186 -11.91 4.75 -1.80
N VAL A 187 -10.69 4.46 -2.24
CA VAL A 187 -10.37 4.33 -3.66
C VAL A 187 -11.17 3.19 -4.28
N LYS A 188 -11.26 2.03 -3.62
CA LYS A 188 -12.08 0.91 -4.09
C LYS A 188 -13.57 1.26 -4.16
N LEU A 189 -14.10 1.97 -3.16
CA LEU A 189 -15.50 2.42 -3.15
C LEU A 189 -15.81 3.43 -4.27
N GLY A 190 -14.87 4.31 -4.60
CA GLY A 190 -15.05 5.27 -5.71
C GLY A 190 -15.11 4.61 -7.08
N ARG A 191 -14.71 3.34 -7.19
CA ARG A 191 -14.68 2.60 -8.45
C ARG A 191 -15.87 1.73 -8.72
N ALA A 192 -16.48 1.22 -7.64
CA ALA A 192 -17.38 0.10 -7.77
C ALA A 192 -18.52 0.45 -8.74
N ASP A 193 -18.90 -0.49 -9.60
CA ASP A 193 -20.11 -0.37 -10.42
C ASP A 193 -21.37 -0.26 -9.55
N THR A 194 -21.23 -0.53 -8.25
CA THR A 194 -22.27 -0.22 -7.28
C THR A 194 -22.29 1.28 -7.00
N PRO A 195 -23.48 1.91 -6.99
CA PRO A 195 -23.60 3.33 -6.68
C PRO A 195 -22.90 3.61 -5.37
N ALA A 196 -21.86 4.44 -5.41
CA ALA A 196 -21.24 4.93 -4.20
C ALA A 196 -22.36 5.54 -3.32
N PRO A 197 -22.35 5.31 -1.99
CA PRO A 197 -23.37 5.88 -1.12
C PRO A 197 -23.49 7.38 -1.39
N ALA A 198 -24.70 7.94 -1.40
CA ALA A 198 -24.94 9.35 -1.75
C ALA A 198 -24.08 10.34 -0.92
N SER A 199 -23.61 9.91 0.24
CA SER A 199 -22.71 10.65 1.11
C SER A 199 -21.24 10.66 0.66
N PHE A 200 -20.82 9.80 -0.28
CA PHE A 200 -19.43 9.65 -0.74
C PHE A 200 -19.06 10.75 -1.73
N LYS A 201 -17.90 11.37 -1.52
CA LYS A 201 -17.36 12.43 -2.38
C LYS A 201 -15.87 12.22 -2.61
N LEU A 202 -15.38 12.62 -3.78
CA LEU A 202 -13.99 12.42 -4.20
C LEU A 202 -13.00 13.18 -3.33
N GLU A 203 -13.43 14.31 -2.78
CA GLU A 203 -12.66 15.11 -1.85
C GLU A 203 -12.27 14.31 -0.60
N TYR A 204 -12.98 13.22 -0.28
CA TYR A 204 -12.60 12.35 0.84
C TYR A 204 -11.40 11.48 0.54
N ILE A 205 -11.28 10.98 -0.69
CA ILE A 205 -10.07 10.27 -1.11
C ILE A 205 -8.88 11.22 -1.00
N ALA A 206 -9.00 12.43 -1.58
CA ALA A 206 -7.93 13.43 -1.56
C ALA A 206 -7.55 13.86 -0.13
N THR A 207 -8.55 14.08 0.74
CA THR A 207 -8.33 14.41 2.16
C THR A 207 -7.64 13.27 2.91
N SER A 208 -8.04 12.02 2.65
CA SER A 208 -7.45 10.84 3.29
C SER A 208 -6.02 10.60 2.82
N MET A 209 -5.73 10.77 1.52
CA MET A 209 -4.36 10.73 0.99
C MET A 209 -3.49 11.81 1.63
N ARG A 210 -4.03 13.01 1.83
CA ARG A 210 -3.32 14.08 2.54
C ARG A 210 -3.01 13.70 3.99
N GLN A 211 -3.99 13.16 4.72
CA GLN A 211 -3.76 12.71 6.09
C GLN A 211 -2.76 11.55 6.16
N LEU A 212 -2.79 10.63 5.20
CA LEU A 212 -1.82 9.54 5.06
C LEU A 212 -0.40 10.10 4.89
N ALA A 213 -0.18 10.96 3.90
CA ALA A 213 1.13 11.57 3.66
C ALA A 213 1.61 12.39 4.86
N LEU A 214 0.77 13.29 5.40
CA LEU A 214 1.15 14.13 6.53
C LEU A 214 1.46 13.35 7.81
N SER A 215 0.95 12.12 7.96
CA SER A 215 1.32 11.27 9.11
C SER A 215 2.80 10.86 9.12
N LEU A 216 3.46 10.91 7.95
CA LEU A 216 4.89 10.62 7.78
C LEU A 216 5.77 11.87 7.80
N GLN A 217 5.17 13.07 7.81
CA GLN A 217 5.87 14.34 7.69
C GLN A 217 7.06 14.49 8.66
N PRO A 218 6.98 14.10 9.94
CA PRO A 218 8.09 14.26 10.88
C PRO A 218 9.28 13.33 10.60
N TYR A 219 9.09 12.28 9.81
CA TYR A 219 10.01 11.16 9.70
C TYR A 219 10.62 11.00 8.31
N VAL A 220 9.85 11.32 7.27
CA VAL A 220 10.26 11.07 5.89
C VAL A 220 11.12 12.21 5.35
N ARG A 221 12.28 11.81 4.82
CA ARG A 221 13.16 12.65 4.01
C ARG A 221 13.34 12.00 2.65
N PHE A 222 13.07 12.77 1.59
CA PHE A 222 13.26 12.30 0.23
C PHE A 222 14.71 12.55 -0.19
N PRO A 223 15.49 11.51 -0.53
CA PRO A 223 16.90 11.67 -0.92
C PRO A 223 17.06 12.34 -2.28
N SER A 224 16.00 12.38 -3.09
CA SER A 224 15.96 13.10 -4.35
C SER A 224 14.53 13.48 -4.73
N LEU A 225 14.39 14.42 -5.67
CA LEU A 225 13.10 14.76 -6.26
C LEU A 225 12.44 13.55 -6.93
N GLY A 226 13.23 12.64 -7.52
CA GLY A 226 12.71 11.42 -8.14
C GLY A 226 11.98 10.52 -7.14
N VAL A 227 12.54 10.32 -5.95
CA VAL A 227 11.89 9.52 -4.89
C VAL A 227 10.62 10.21 -4.37
N ALA A 228 10.64 11.53 -4.21
CA ALA A 228 9.42 12.27 -3.85
C ALA A 228 8.31 12.12 -4.91
N LEU A 229 8.66 12.18 -6.19
CA LEU A 229 7.72 12.00 -7.30
C LEU A 229 7.15 10.59 -7.36
N GLU A 230 7.96 9.55 -7.14
CA GLU A 230 7.49 8.16 -7.10
C GLU A 230 6.58 7.92 -5.90
N PHE A 231 6.87 8.47 -4.72
CA PHE A 231 5.95 8.42 -3.57
C PHE A 231 4.62 9.13 -3.88
N ALA A 232 4.66 10.34 -4.46
CA ALA A 232 3.46 11.06 -4.87
C ALA A 232 2.64 10.26 -5.90
N ARG A 233 3.33 9.62 -6.86
CA ARG A 233 2.74 8.79 -7.89
C ARG A 233 2.08 7.56 -7.29
N ALA A 234 2.75 6.85 -6.38
CA ALA A 234 2.21 5.69 -5.69
C ALA A 234 0.92 6.02 -4.94
N LEU A 235 0.89 7.15 -4.22
CA LEU A 235 -0.30 7.61 -3.49
C LEU A 235 -1.53 7.82 -4.38
N VAL A 236 -1.33 8.23 -5.65
CA VAL A 236 -2.44 8.52 -6.57
C VAL A 236 -2.63 7.46 -7.66
N LEU A 237 -1.77 6.45 -7.74
CA LEU A 237 -1.70 5.51 -8.87
C LEU A 237 -3.05 4.85 -9.13
N GLU A 238 -3.64 4.26 -8.08
CA GLU A 238 -4.94 3.58 -8.14
C GLU A 238 -6.09 4.55 -8.36
N ALA A 239 -6.00 5.71 -7.75
CA ALA A 239 -7.06 6.69 -7.81
C ALA A 239 -7.16 7.31 -9.21
N ARG A 240 -6.06 7.31 -9.97
CA ARG A 240 -5.97 7.82 -11.35
C ARG A 240 -6.78 7.06 -12.38
N SER A 241 -7.02 5.76 -12.19
CA SER A 241 -7.88 5.00 -13.10
C SER A 241 -9.36 5.36 -12.95
N VAL A 242 -9.70 6.13 -11.92
CA VAL A 242 -11.07 6.49 -11.57
C VAL A 242 -11.30 7.99 -11.74
N TYR A 243 -10.35 8.79 -11.26
CA TYR A 243 -10.41 10.25 -11.28
C TYR A 243 -9.04 10.85 -11.52
N LYS A 244 -9.01 12.06 -12.08
CA LYS A 244 -7.76 12.81 -12.18
C LYS A 244 -7.43 13.38 -10.80
N PHE A 245 -6.19 13.24 -10.35
CA PHE A 245 -5.70 13.84 -9.11
C PHE A 245 -4.47 14.70 -9.38
N HIS A 246 -4.44 15.89 -8.78
CA HIS A 246 -3.25 16.72 -8.69
C HIS A 246 -2.67 16.55 -7.28
N ALA A 247 -1.52 15.90 -7.19
CA ALA A 247 -0.74 15.78 -5.96
C ALA A 247 0.50 16.67 -6.06
N LEU A 248 0.79 17.39 -4.98
CA LEU A 248 1.97 18.24 -4.81
C LEU A 248 2.61 17.88 -3.49
N ILE A 249 3.91 17.58 -3.53
CA ILE A 249 4.76 17.42 -2.36
C ILE A 249 5.64 18.64 -2.26
N SER A 250 5.66 19.27 -1.09
CA SER A 250 6.58 20.35 -0.77
C SER A 250 7.64 19.82 0.17
N THR A 251 8.92 20.05 -0.15
CA THR A 251 10.05 19.65 0.68
C THR A 251 10.92 20.85 1.03
N ASP A 252 11.66 20.77 2.14
CA ASP A 252 12.75 21.69 2.42
C ASP A 252 13.99 21.37 1.57
N LEU A 253 15.05 22.15 1.73
CA LEU A 253 16.33 21.94 1.03
C LEU A 253 17.04 20.64 1.47
N ALA A 254 16.69 20.09 2.64
CA ALA A 254 17.21 18.83 3.15
C ALA A 254 16.31 17.62 2.77
N GLY A 255 15.31 17.83 1.90
CA GLY A 255 14.39 16.80 1.44
C GLY A 255 13.31 16.41 2.46
N ALA A 256 13.21 17.07 3.61
CA ALA A 256 12.15 16.81 4.57
C ALA A 256 10.80 17.29 4.03
N MET A 257 9.75 16.49 4.20
CA MET A 257 8.41 16.87 3.75
C MET A 257 7.85 18.03 4.61
N ILE A 258 7.46 19.13 3.96
CA ILE A 258 6.84 20.31 4.60
C ILE A 258 5.32 20.27 4.47
N ASP A 259 4.82 19.86 3.31
CA ASP A 259 3.38 19.76 3.07
C ASP A 259 3.12 18.73 1.98
N PHE A 260 1.89 18.23 2.00
CA PHE A 260 1.32 17.44 0.93
C PHE A 260 -0.05 17.99 0.62
N SER A 261 -0.29 18.33 -0.64
CA SER A 261 -1.63 18.68 -1.11
C SER A 261 -2.07 17.71 -2.20
N CYS A 262 -3.32 17.26 -2.12
CA CYS A 262 -3.95 16.44 -3.12
C CYS A 262 -5.33 17.01 -3.41
N LYS A 263 -5.67 17.16 -4.69
CA LYS A 263 -6.98 17.63 -5.16
C LYS A 263 -7.49 16.68 -6.22
N ALA A 264 -8.73 16.22 -6.03
CA ALA A 264 -9.47 15.54 -7.08
C ALA A 264 -9.85 16.57 -8.15
N VAL A 265 -9.71 16.19 -9.42
CA VAL A 265 -10.09 16.98 -10.59
C VAL A 265 -11.31 16.29 -11.20
N PRO A 266 -12.47 16.98 -11.28
CA PRO A 266 -13.65 16.42 -11.92
C PRO A 266 -13.36 16.00 -13.36
N PRO A 267 -14.03 14.96 -13.89
CA PRO A 267 -13.99 14.69 -15.33
C PRO A 267 -14.43 15.94 -16.10
N ALA A 268 -13.79 16.21 -17.24
CA ALA A 268 -14.22 17.28 -18.13
C ALA A 268 -15.66 16.97 -18.59
N GLN A 269 -16.57 17.92 -18.38
CA GLN A 269 -17.94 17.86 -18.88
C GLN A 269 -17.98 18.09 -20.38
#